data_AF-A0A971SRL5-F1
#
_entry.id   AF-A0A971SRL5-F1
#
_cell.length_a   1.000
_cell.length_b   1.000
_cell.length_c   1.000
_cell.angle_alpha   90.00
_cell.angle_beta   90.00
_cell.angle_gamma   90.00
#
_symmetry.space_group_name_H-M   'P 1'
#
loop_
_entity.id
_entity.type
_entity.pdbx_description
1 polymer ?
#
loop_
_entity_poly.entity_id
_entity_poly.type
_entity_poly.pdbx_seq_one_letter_code
_entity_poly.pdbx_strand_id
1 'polypeptide(L)'
;IGDYSHAAAAVFPYYIRPHFAFGIFSSAKTNFIARNFQYPSLIIDSTGDAGAAIGYAHSLLDDDLSIGASLKYVVRKSINEEYTVPDITSDNFDDMVDDDVQDGSGTLLDVGVIYRFRDVTIGQKNVDFQVGLSANNLIGSDMGDARDLEEHIDIGFAVYVDSWVFALDYVDVAGMIDDDDDPGKRLRIGAEYDFGNLFTVRAGFYQGYLTLGLEIDAKYVQLDLLTYAEEVGTYAGQMDDRRYVIGLKFGF
;
A
#
# COMPACT_ATOMS: atom_id res chain seq x y z
N ILE A 1 17.76 -4.77 -20.54
CA ILE A 1 18.67 -4.03 -19.62
C ILE A 1 17.92 -2.81 -19.17
N GLY A 2 17.75 -2.63 -17.86
CA GLY A 2 16.64 -1.84 -17.33
C GLY A 2 15.31 -2.59 -17.39
N ASP A 3 15.34 -3.91 -17.62
CA ASP A 3 14.16 -4.75 -17.47
C ASP A 3 13.93 -4.90 -15.96
N TYR A 4 12.91 -4.22 -15.48
CA TYR A 4 12.41 -4.32 -14.13
C TYR A 4 11.35 -5.42 -14.11
N SER A 5 11.53 -6.40 -13.24
CA SER A 5 10.51 -7.44 -13.02
C SER A 5 10.05 -7.37 -11.59
N HIS A 6 8.73 -7.38 -11.40
CA HIS A 6 8.10 -7.29 -10.10
C HIS A 6 7.12 -8.45 -9.90
N ALA A 7 7.18 -9.04 -8.71
CA ALA A 7 6.18 -9.99 -8.25
C ALA A 7 5.83 -9.72 -6.79
N ALA A 8 4.55 -9.81 -6.46
CA ALA A 8 4.08 -9.70 -5.08
C ALA A 8 2.88 -10.61 -4.83
N ALA A 9 2.79 -11.12 -3.61
CA ALA A 9 1.66 -11.89 -3.12
C ALA A 9 1.39 -11.51 -1.66
N ALA A 10 0.11 -11.44 -1.27
CA ALA A 10 -0.28 -11.17 0.10
C ALA A 10 -1.54 -11.94 0.46
N VAL A 11 -1.65 -12.30 1.74
CA VAL A 11 -2.83 -12.93 2.32
C VAL A 11 -3.11 -12.28 3.68
N PHE A 12 -4.38 -11.97 3.93
CA PHE A 12 -4.81 -11.31 5.17
C PHE A 12 -6.17 -11.83 5.64
N PRO A 13 -6.22 -13.01 6.28
CA PRO A 13 -7.42 -13.42 6.99
C PRO A 13 -7.64 -12.51 8.20
N TYR A 14 -8.86 -11.99 8.31
CA TYR A 14 -9.25 -11.10 9.38
C TYR A 14 -10.62 -11.46 9.93
N TYR A 15 -10.91 -10.89 11.10
CA TYR A 15 -12.18 -10.96 11.78
C TYR A 15 -12.57 -9.58 12.26
N ILE A 16 -13.78 -9.14 11.90
CA ILE A 16 -14.29 -7.83 12.25
C ILE A 16 -15.58 -7.99 13.08
N ARG A 17 -15.69 -7.14 14.10
CA ARG A 17 -16.91 -6.87 14.87
C ARG A 17 -17.08 -5.37 15.00
N PRO A 18 -18.27 -4.89 15.44
CA PRO A 18 -18.43 -3.47 15.75
C PRO A 18 -17.28 -2.98 16.65
N HIS A 19 -16.59 -1.94 16.19
CA HIS A 19 -15.45 -1.28 16.83
C HIS A 19 -14.13 -2.06 16.89
N PHE A 20 -14.09 -3.35 16.59
CA PHE A 20 -12.90 -4.17 16.79
C PHE A 20 -12.58 -5.03 15.57
N ALA A 21 -11.31 -5.08 15.21
CA ALA A 21 -10.80 -5.98 14.20
C ALA A 21 -9.55 -6.69 14.71
N PHE A 22 -9.36 -7.93 14.28
CA PHE A 22 -8.05 -8.58 14.35
C PHE A 22 -7.77 -9.29 13.03
N GLY A 23 -6.51 -9.46 12.69
CA GLY A 23 -6.11 -10.24 11.54
C GLY A 23 -4.68 -10.73 11.66
N ILE A 24 -4.35 -11.73 10.84
CA ILE A 24 -2.97 -12.15 10.62
C ILE A 24 -2.66 -11.94 9.15
N PHE A 25 -1.46 -11.53 8.83
CA PHE A 25 -1.05 -11.26 7.46
C PHE A 25 0.25 -11.99 7.13
N SER A 26 0.42 -12.25 5.84
CA SER A 26 1.73 -12.56 5.27
C SER A 26 1.79 -11.97 3.86
N SER A 27 2.91 -11.38 3.51
CA SER A 27 3.18 -10.85 2.18
C SER A 27 4.62 -11.11 1.77
N ALA A 28 4.84 -11.21 0.47
CA ALA A 28 6.16 -11.25 -0.14
C ALA A 28 6.14 -10.37 -1.38
N LYS A 29 7.17 -9.56 -1.56
CA LYS A 29 7.43 -8.72 -2.73
C LYS A 29 8.86 -8.94 -3.16
N THR A 30 9.08 -9.11 -4.46
CA THR A 30 10.41 -9.26 -5.04
C THR A 30 10.51 -8.43 -6.31
N ASN A 31 11.59 -7.66 -6.41
CA ASN A 31 11.98 -6.88 -7.56
C ASN A 31 13.31 -7.42 -8.09
N PHE A 32 13.40 -7.55 -9.40
CA PHE A 32 14.63 -7.93 -10.10
C PHE A 32 15.00 -6.84 -11.11
N ILE A 33 16.26 -6.40 -11.08
CA ILE A 33 16.75 -5.34 -11.98
C ILE A 33 18.04 -5.80 -12.64
N ALA A 34 17.99 -6.06 -13.94
CA ALA A 34 19.17 -6.40 -14.72
C ALA A 34 19.93 -5.14 -15.17
N ARG A 35 21.19 -5.01 -14.73
CA ARG A 35 22.07 -3.86 -14.99
C ARG A 35 23.33 -4.24 -15.78
N ASN A 36 23.93 -3.21 -16.38
CA ASN A 36 25.29 -3.15 -16.96
C ASN A 36 25.62 -4.16 -18.09
N PHE A 37 25.91 -3.65 -19.31
CA PHE A 37 26.25 -4.49 -20.48
C PHE A 37 27.68 -5.05 -20.43
N GLN A 38 28.62 -4.33 -19.81
CA GLN A 38 30.04 -4.70 -19.79
C GLN A 38 30.37 -5.66 -18.64
N TYR A 39 29.61 -5.59 -17.56
CA TYR A 39 29.71 -6.48 -16.41
C TYR A 39 28.29 -6.78 -15.89
N PRO A 40 27.60 -7.77 -16.46
CA PRO A 40 26.21 -8.03 -16.15
C PRO A 40 26.01 -8.38 -14.67
N SER A 41 25.04 -7.69 -14.06
CA SER A 41 24.63 -7.87 -12.68
C SER A 41 23.11 -7.88 -12.55
N LEU A 42 22.63 -8.49 -11.47
CA LEU A 42 21.24 -8.59 -11.10
C LEU A 42 21.07 -8.04 -9.69
N ILE A 43 20.31 -6.96 -9.56
CA ILE A 43 19.87 -6.49 -8.24
C ILE A 43 18.64 -7.30 -7.85
N ILE A 44 18.69 -7.87 -6.65
CA ILE A 44 17.58 -8.54 -5.98
C ILE A 44 17.17 -7.69 -4.79
N ASP A 45 15.96 -7.15 -4.86
CA ASP A 45 15.32 -6.43 -3.76
C ASP A 45 14.05 -7.17 -3.38
N SER A 46 14.05 -7.84 -2.23
CA SER A 46 12.92 -8.65 -1.77
C SER A 46 12.61 -8.37 -0.31
N THR A 47 11.32 -8.31 0.00
CA THR A 47 10.80 -8.15 1.36
C THR A 47 9.70 -9.18 1.59
N GLY A 48 9.81 -9.94 2.68
CA GLY A 48 8.78 -10.86 3.17
C GLY A 48 8.33 -10.46 4.56
N ASP A 49 7.04 -10.18 4.71
CA ASP A 49 6.44 -9.80 5.99
C ASP A 49 5.45 -10.88 6.46
N ALA A 50 5.41 -11.11 7.77
CA ALA A 50 4.37 -11.89 8.42
C ALA A 50 4.06 -11.32 9.78
N GLY A 51 2.81 -11.40 10.22
CA GLY A 51 2.45 -10.79 11.49
C GLY A 51 0.99 -10.88 11.85
N ALA A 52 0.65 -10.13 12.90
CA ALA A 52 -0.71 -10.00 13.41
C ALA A 52 -1.02 -8.54 13.69
N ALA A 53 -2.29 -8.17 13.53
CA ALA A 53 -2.79 -6.84 13.76
C ALA A 53 -4.07 -6.91 14.60
N ILE A 54 -4.23 -5.94 15.50
CA ILE A 54 -5.48 -5.66 16.20
C ILE A 54 -5.82 -4.19 16.01
N GLY A 55 -7.10 -3.88 15.87
CA GLY A 55 -7.60 -2.52 15.65
C GLY A 55 -8.82 -2.24 16.49
N TYR A 56 -8.91 -1.01 16.99
CA TYR A 56 -10.10 -0.48 17.62
C TYR A 56 -10.49 0.85 16.97
N ALA A 57 -11.77 1.03 16.66
CA ALA A 57 -12.29 2.29 16.14
C ALA A 57 -13.63 2.61 16.81
N HIS A 58 -13.88 3.89 17.06
CA HIS A 58 -15.13 4.35 17.65
C HIS A 58 -15.63 5.63 16.99
N SER A 59 -16.93 5.66 16.78
CA SER A 59 -17.62 6.81 16.22
C SER A 59 -18.21 7.68 17.33
N LEU A 60 -18.10 8.98 17.17
CA LEU A 60 -18.50 10.06 18.06
C LEU A 60 -19.30 11.08 17.24
N LEU A 61 -19.98 12.01 17.90
CA LEU A 61 -20.77 13.06 17.26
C LEU A 61 -21.81 12.49 16.27
N ASP A 62 -22.67 11.59 16.75
CA ASP A 62 -23.70 10.93 15.93
C ASP A 62 -23.14 10.28 14.65
N ASP A 63 -21.93 9.70 14.73
CA ASP A 63 -21.16 9.10 13.63
C ASP A 63 -20.48 10.09 12.66
N ASP A 64 -20.43 11.39 12.96
CA ASP A 64 -19.69 12.37 12.13
C ASP A 64 -18.17 12.27 12.37
N LEU A 65 -17.73 11.89 13.57
CA LEU A 65 -16.32 11.80 13.93
C LEU A 65 -15.94 10.37 14.27
N SER A 66 -15.07 9.75 13.48
CA SER A 66 -14.50 8.43 13.79
C SER A 66 -13.06 8.59 14.25
N ILE A 67 -12.70 7.93 15.34
CA ILE A 67 -11.31 7.80 15.82
C ILE A 67 -10.92 6.33 15.87
N GLY A 68 -9.68 6.02 15.56
CA GLY A 68 -9.18 4.65 15.57
C GLY A 68 -7.72 4.55 15.93
N ALA A 69 -7.34 3.38 16.42
CA ALA A 69 -5.96 3.00 16.68
C ALA A 69 -5.76 1.52 16.34
N SER A 70 -4.56 1.19 15.88
CA SER A 70 -4.17 -0.16 15.46
C SER A 70 -2.80 -0.50 16.06
N LEU A 71 -2.63 -1.75 16.47
CA LEU A 71 -1.35 -2.30 16.92
C LEU A 71 -1.02 -3.50 16.05
N LYS A 72 0.17 -3.49 15.45
CA LYS A 72 0.65 -4.55 14.55
C LYS A 72 1.97 -5.10 15.09
N TYR A 73 2.12 -6.41 15.11
CA TYR A 73 3.42 -7.05 15.29
C TYR A 73 3.85 -7.63 13.94
N VAL A 74 5.03 -7.24 13.47
CA VAL A 74 5.56 -7.61 12.15
C VAL A 74 6.89 -8.31 12.35
N VAL A 75 7.07 -9.44 11.68
CA VAL A 75 8.36 -10.08 11.45
C VAL A 75 8.65 -9.91 9.96
N ARG A 76 9.84 -9.43 9.65
CA ARG A 76 10.29 -9.08 8.30
C ARG A 76 11.56 -9.83 7.96
N LYS A 77 11.64 -10.28 6.72
CA LYS A 77 12.87 -10.69 6.04
C LYS A 77 13.10 -9.75 4.87
N SER A 78 14.29 -9.21 4.72
CA SER A 78 14.64 -8.39 3.55
C SER A 78 15.99 -8.75 2.97
N ILE A 79 16.13 -8.55 1.67
CA ILE A 79 17.38 -8.66 0.93
C ILE A 79 17.44 -7.50 -0.05
N ASN A 80 18.60 -6.88 -0.17
CA ASN A 80 18.85 -5.78 -1.10
C ASN A 80 20.30 -5.86 -1.56
N GLU A 81 20.57 -6.76 -2.50
CA GLU A 81 21.93 -7.07 -2.94
C GLU A 81 22.07 -7.10 -4.46
N GLU A 82 23.28 -6.83 -4.93
CA GLU A 82 23.66 -6.88 -6.34
C GLU A 82 24.58 -8.06 -6.61
N TYR A 83 24.07 -9.08 -7.30
CA TYR A 83 24.83 -10.27 -7.66
C TYR A 83 25.35 -10.18 -9.09
N THR A 84 26.60 -10.56 -9.28
CA THR A 84 27.23 -10.61 -10.60
C THR A 84 27.01 -11.98 -11.24
N VAL A 85 27.16 -12.10 -12.57
CA VAL A 85 27.03 -13.41 -13.24
C VAL A 85 27.94 -14.49 -12.62
N PRO A 86 29.24 -14.22 -12.32
CA PRO A 86 30.08 -15.16 -11.60
C PRO A 86 29.48 -15.64 -10.26
N ASP A 87 28.92 -14.74 -9.45
CA ASP A 87 28.33 -15.07 -8.15
C ASP A 87 27.14 -16.03 -8.32
N ILE A 88 26.25 -15.71 -9.26
CA ILE A 88 25.04 -16.51 -9.59
C ILE A 88 25.42 -17.90 -10.12
N THR A 89 26.51 -18.01 -10.88
CA THR A 89 26.99 -19.29 -11.43
C THR A 89 27.88 -20.08 -10.47
N SER A 90 28.17 -19.54 -9.28
CA SER A 90 29.00 -20.21 -8.29
C SER A 90 28.23 -21.32 -7.59
N ASP A 91 28.94 -22.37 -7.15
CA ASP A 91 28.33 -23.49 -6.43
C ASP A 91 27.80 -23.09 -5.03
N ASN A 92 28.17 -21.90 -4.54
CA ASN A 92 27.80 -21.39 -3.22
C ASN A 92 26.78 -20.23 -3.29
N PHE A 93 26.14 -20.01 -4.44
CA PHE A 93 25.22 -18.89 -4.62
C PHE A 93 24.06 -18.93 -3.61
N ASP A 94 23.52 -20.11 -3.33
CA ASP A 94 22.44 -20.28 -2.34
C ASP A 94 22.89 -19.85 -0.93
N ASP A 95 24.11 -20.23 -0.52
CA ASP A 95 24.68 -19.82 0.77
C ASP A 95 24.92 -18.31 0.84
N MET A 96 25.35 -17.69 -0.27
CA MET A 96 25.53 -16.24 -0.33
C MET A 96 24.20 -15.49 -0.17
N VAL A 97 23.15 -15.94 -0.86
CA VAL A 97 21.82 -15.34 -0.74
C VAL A 97 21.28 -15.50 0.68
N ASP A 98 21.44 -16.67 1.29
CA ASP A 98 20.98 -16.92 2.66
C ASP A 98 21.72 -16.06 3.70
N ASP A 99 23.03 -15.82 3.51
CA ASP A 99 23.84 -14.95 4.37
C ASP A 99 23.47 -13.45 4.24
N ASP A 100 22.99 -13.04 3.06
CA ASP A 100 22.59 -11.67 2.76
C ASP A 100 21.14 -11.34 3.20
N VAL A 101 20.35 -12.35 3.59
CA VAL A 101 19.00 -12.15 4.12
C VAL A 101 19.09 -11.55 5.52
N GLN A 102 18.46 -10.40 5.67
CA GLN A 102 18.35 -9.68 6.93
C GLN A 102 16.99 -9.96 7.59
N ASP A 103 17.01 -10.29 8.88
CA ASP A 103 15.82 -10.53 9.68
C ASP A 103 15.51 -9.33 10.59
N GLY A 104 14.23 -9.08 10.80
CA GLY A 104 13.75 -7.98 11.63
C GLY A 104 12.40 -8.24 12.25
N SER A 105 12.08 -7.50 13.31
CA SER A 105 10.72 -7.49 13.84
C SER A 105 10.42 -6.21 14.59
N GLY A 106 9.17 -5.76 14.53
CA GLY A 106 8.72 -4.52 15.15
C GLY A 106 7.28 -4.59 15.63
N THR A 107 6.97 -3.80 16.66
CA THR A 107 5.60 -3.55 17.11
C THR A 107 5.23 -2.13 16.73
N LEU A 108 4.25 -1.99 15.83
CA LEU A 108 3.85 -0.75 15.19
C LEU A 108 2.50 -0.26 15.74
N LEU A 109 2.40 1.04 16.01
CA LEU A 109 1.15 1.70 16.37
C LEU A 109 0.72 2.60 15.22
N ASP A 110 -0.54 2.50 14.83
CA ASP A 110 -1.20 3.45 13.94
C ASP A 110 -2.33 4.15 14.67
N VAL A 111 -2.56 5.41 14.35
CA VAL A 111 -3.70 6.19 14.85
C VAL A 111 -4.34 6.97 13.71
N GLY A 112 -5.66 7.11 13.74
CA GLY A 112 -6.40 7.79 12.68
C GLY A 112 -7.65 8.49 13.19
N VAL A 113 -8.02 9.54 12.49
CA VAL A 113 -9.26 10.28 12.69
C VAL A 113 -9.90 10.58 11.33
N ILE A 114 -11.22 10.44 11.25
CA ILE A 114 -12.02 10.80 10.08
C ILE A 114 -13.17 11.67 10.56
N TYR A 115 -13.34 12.83 9.95
CA TYR A 115 -14.52 13.67 10.12
C TYR A 115 -15.36 13.66 8.85
N ARG A 116 -16.66 13.43 8.99
CA ARG A 116 -17.64 13.37 7.92
C ARG A 116 -18.61 14.54 8.05
N PHE A 117 -18.83 15.23 6.95
CA PHE A 117 -19.89 16.23 6.80
C PHE A 117 -20.97 15.59 5.93
N ARG A 118 -22.13 15.33 6.51
CA ARG A 118 -23.26 14.67 5.82
C ARG A 118 -24.31 15.67 5.37
N ASP A 119 -25.10 15.24 4.38
CA ASP A 119 -26.32 15.92 3.95
C ASP A 119 -26.09 17.37 3.49
N VAL A 120 -24.92 17.66 2.93
CA VAL A 120 -24.65 18.99 2.37
C VAL A 120 -25.34 19.09 1.02
N THR A 121 -26.42 19.87 0.93
CA THR A 121 -27.14 20.06 -0.33
C THR A 121 -26.41 21.05 -1.23
N ILE A 122 -25.93 20.59 -2.39
CA ILE A 122 -25.35 21.43 -3.45
C ILE A 122 -26.23 21.32 -4.69
N GLY A 123 -26.99 22.38 -4.98
CA GLY A 123 -27.98 22.38 -6.06
C GLY A 123 -29.15 21.43 -5.75
N GLN A 124 -29.26 20.34 -6.51
CA GLN A 124 -30.29 19.30 -6.35
C GLN A 124 -29.73 17.97 -5.83
N LYS A 125 -28.46 17.96 -5.39
CA LYS A 125 -27.74 16.75 -4.96
C LYS A 125 -27.36 16.86 -3.49
N ASN A 126 -27.45 15.72 -2.80
CA ASN A 126 -26.84 15.55 -1.49
C ASN A 126 -25.39 15.13 -1.70
N VAL A 127 -24.50 15.83 -1.02
CA VAL A 127 -23.06 15.63 -1.12
C VAL A 127 -22.54 15.39 0.29
N ASP A 128 -21.82 14.30 0.47
CA ASP A 128 -21.11 14.04 1.72
C ASP A 128 -19.62 14.30 1.50
N PHE A 129 -18.98 14.91 2.49
CA PHE A 129 -17.54 15.16 2.52
C PHE A 129 -16.89 14.37 3.64
N GLN A 130 -15.67 13.88 3.43
CA GLN A 130 -14.84 13.30 4.48
C GLN A 130 -13.45 13.92 4.44
N VAL A 131 -12.91 14.21 5.63
CA VAL A 131 -11.51 14.58 5.83
C VAL A 131 -10.91 13.58 6.81
N GLY A 132 -9.80 12.98 6.45
CA GLY A 132 -9.09 12.01 7.26
C GLY A 132 -7.66 12.47 7.56
N LEU A 133 -7.16 12.10 8.73
CA LEU A 133 -5.76 12.20 9.08
C LEU A 133 -5.32 10.92 9.78
N SER A 134 -4.16 10.40 9.41
CA SER A 134 -3.56 9.22 10.04
C SER A 134 -2.08 9.43 10.30
N ALA A 135 -1.59 8.82 11.36
CA ALA A 135 -0.16 8.68 11.64
C ALA A 135 0.14 7.20 11.82
N ASN A 136 1.06 6.67 11.01
CA ASN A 136 1.32 5.25 10.86
C ASN A 136 2.72 4.89 11.34
N ASN A 137 2.89 3.65 11.82
CA ASN A 137 4.16 3.07 12.23
C ASN A 137 4.89 3.84 13.36
N LEU A 138 4.16 4.54 14.23
CA LEU A 138 4.68 5.50 15.22
C LEU A 138 5.66 4.95 16.29
N ILE A 139 5.78 3.63 16.40
CA ILE A 139 6.69 2.95 17.33
C ILE A 139 7.24 1.71 16.64
N GLY A 140 8.43 1.25 17.03
CA GLY A 140 8.98 -0.03 16.55
C GLY A 140 9.10 -0.10 15.04
N SER A 141 9.35 1.05 14.40
CA SER A 141 9.62 1.26 12.97
C SER A 141 10.99 0.71 12.56
N ASP A 142 11.97 0.75 13.48
CA ASP A 142 13.28 0.12 13.38
C ASP A 142 13.12 -1.43 13.37
N MET A 143 13.52 -2.04 12.26
CA MET A 143 13.43 -3.48 12.01
C MET A 143 14.77 -4.19 12.28
N GLY A 144 15.68 -3.59 13.02
CA GLY A 144 16.99 -4.18 13.31
C GLY A 144 17.85 -4.22 12.05
N ASP A 145 18.24 -5.42 11.63
CA ASP A 145 19.07 -5.58 10.42
C ASP A 145 18.24 -5.52 9.15
N ALA A 146 16.94 -5.83 9.21
CA ALA A 146 16.06 -5.77 8.05
C ALA A 146 15.63 -4.33 7.73
N ARG A 147 15.12 -4.11 6.52
CA ARG A 147 14.64 -2.80 6.07
C ARG A 147 13.54 -2.26 6.98
N ASP A 148 13.75 -1.05 7.50
CA ASP A 148 12.82 -0.34 8.38
C ASP A 148 11.45 -0.09 7.76
N LEU A 149 10.47 0.18 8.64
CA LEU A 149 9.15 0.64 8.27
C LEU A 149 9.00 2.11 8.62
N GLU A 150 8.90 2.95 7.60
CA GLU A 150 8.89 4.39 7.76
C GLU A 150 7.63 4.89 8.47
N GLU A 151 7.85 5.79 9.42
CA GLU A 151 6.83 6.62 10.04
C GLU A 151 6.33 7.66 9.03
N HIS A 152 5.03 7.85 8.94
CA HIS A 152 4.45 8.83 8.04
C HIS A 152 3.10 9.33 8.53
N ILE A 153 2.79 10.58 8.16
CA ILE A 153 1.52 11.23 8.45
C ILE A 153 0.81 11.54 7.14
N ASP A 154 -0.43 11.09 7.02
CA ASP A 154 -1.22 11.24 5.80
C ASP A 154 -2.45 12.09 6.05
N ILE A 155 -2.87 12.80 5.01
CA ILE A 155 -4.14 13.52 4.98
C ILE A 155 -4.94 13.11 3.75
N GLY A 156 -6.22 12.88 3.96
CA GLY A 156 -7.15 12.45 2.92
C GLY A 156 -8.40 13.31 2.87
N PHE A 157 -8.95 13.46 1.67
CA PHE A 157 -10.22 14.11 1.42
C PHE A 157 -11.05 13.28 0.45
N ALA A 158 -12.33 13.08 0.75
CA ALA A 158 -13.24 12.39 -0.14
C ALA A 158 -14.59 13.10 -0.26
N VAL A 159 -15.18 13.02 -1.46
CA VAL A 159 -16.49 13.57 -1.79
C VAL A 159 -17.36 12.46 -2.37
N TYR A 160 -18.57 12.32 -1.84
CA TYR A 160 -19.54 11.31 -2.24
C TYR A 160 -20.75 12.01 -2.86
N VAL A 161 -21.08 11.67 -4.11
CA VAL A 161 -22.20 12.25 -4.86
C VAL A 161 -22.92 11.15 -5.62
N ASP A 162 -24.13 10.78 -5.17
CA ASP A 162 -24.86 9.63 -5.69
C ASP A 162 -23.98 8.35 -5.69
N SER A 163 -23.73 7.75 -6.85
CA SER A 163 -22.87 6.58 -7.04
C SER A 163 -21.39 6.93 -7.31
N TRP A 164 -21.03 8.21 -7.28
CA TRP A 164 -19.65 8.66 -7.47
C TRP A 164 -18.95 8.88 -6.13
N VAL A 165 -17.69 8.46 -6.08
CA VAL A 165 -16.74 8.85 -5.04
C VAL A 165 -15.54 9.51 -5.70
N PHE A 166 -15.10 10.64 -5.18
CA PHE A 166 -13.85 11.28 -5.55
C PHE A 166 -12.97 11.35 -4.32
N ALA A 167 -11.71 10.96 -4.44
CA ALA A 167 -10.76 10.93 -3.34
C ALA A 167 -9.46 11.63 -3.73
N LEU A 168 -8.83 12.28 -2.75
CA LEU A 168 -7.52 12.88 -2.84
C LEU A 168 -6.79 12.60 -1.54
N ASP A 169 -5.60 12.00 -1.64
CA ASP A 169 -4.72 11.76 -0.50
C ASP A 169 -3.35 12.40 -0.76
N TYR A 170 -2.76 12.95 0.29
CA TYR A 170 -1.37 13.37 0.30
C TYR A 170 -0.65 12.57 1.40
N VAL A 171 0.31 11.75 0.97
CA VAL A 171 1.05 10.84 1.83
C VAL A 171 2.31 11.49 2.36
N ASP A 172 2.64 11.23 3.61
CA ASP A 172 3.80 11.80 4.28
C ASP A 172 3.88 13.34 4.15
N VAL A 173 2.89 14.02 4.74
CA VAL A 173 2.81 15.48 4.83
C VAL A 173 4.00 16.06 5.63
N ALA A 174 4.57 15.26 6.53
CA ALA A 174 5.63 15.70 7.45
C ALA A 174 7.05 15.54 6.89
N GLY A 175 7.24 14.89 5.74
CA GLY A 175 8.59 14.70 5.17
C GLY A 175 9.41 13.68 5.94
N MET A 176 8.77 12.66 6.51
CA MET A 176 9.40 11.65 7.36
C MET A 176 9.93 10.45 6.56
N ILE A 177 9.54 10.31 5.30
CA ILE A 177 10.08 9.32 4.36
C ILE A 177 11.34 9.90 3.71
N ASP A 178 12.49 9.31 4.03
CA ASP A 178 13.84 9.82 3.72
C ASP A 178 14.26 9.66 2.24
N ASP A 179 13.54 8.87 1.45
CA ASP A 179 14.01 8.42 0.12
C ASP A 179 13.45 9.19 -1.09
N ASP A 180 12.51 10.13 -0.94
CA ASP A 180 11.93 10.83 -2.10
C ASP A 180 11.43 12.27 -1.80
N ASP A 181 12.20 13.25 -2.27
CA ASP A 181 11.94 14.70 -2.14
C ASP A 181 10.85 15.25 -3.09
N ASP A 182 10.30 14.43 -3.99
CA ASP A 182 9.31 14.90 -4.97
C ASP A 182 7.87 14.86 -4.39
N PRO A 183 7.26 16.03 -4.07
CA PRO A 183 5.91 16.09 -3.53
C PRO A 183 4.85 15.56 -4.52
N GLY A 184 5.16 15.49 -5.82
CA GLY A 184 4.28 14.90 -6.82
C GLY A 184 4.08 13.40 -6.65
N LYS A 185 5.09 12.68 -6.13
CA LYS A 185 5.01 11.24 -5.84
C LYS A 185 4.11 10.93 -4.63
N ARG A 186 3.85 11.93 -3.79
CA ARG A 186 3.05 11.80 -2.56
C ARG A 186 1.57 12.01 -2.77
N LEU A 187 1.20 12.63 -3.89
CA LEU A 187 -0.19 12.92 -4.24
C LEU A 187 -0.86 11.72 -4.92
N ARG A 188 -2.07 11.39 -4.45
CA ARG A 188 -2.93 10.34 -5.01
C ARG A 188 -4.32 10.93 -5.24
N ILE A 189 -4.88 10.70 -6.42
CA ILE A 189 -6.23 11.19 -6.76
C ILE A 189 -6.99 10.04 -7.39
N GLY A 190 -8.26 9.85 -7.00
CA GLY A 190 -9.10 8.78 -7.51
C GLY A 190 -10.54 9.21 -7.74
N ALA A 191 -11.18 8.53 -8.66
CA ALA A 191 -12.62 8.54 -8.87
C ALA A 191 -13.12 7.10 -8.96
N GLU A 192 -14.25 6.84 -8.32
CA GLU A 192 -14.96 5.57 -8.33
C GLU A 192 -16.39 5.81 -8.79
N TYR A 193 -16.91 4.88 -9.59
CA TYR A 193 -18.33 4.81 -9.91
C TYR A 193 -18.86 3.40 -9.66
N ASP A 194 -19.86 3.34 -8.79
CA ASP A 194 -20.55 2.11 -8.41
C ASP A 194 -21.76 1.86 -9.34
N PHE A 195 -21.76 0.74 -10.06
CA PHE A 195 -22.91 0.30 -10.88
C PHE A 195 -23.92 -0.55 -10.08
N GLY A 196 -23.94 -0.40 -8.75
CA GLY A 196 -24.75 -1.16 -7.82
C GLY A 196 -24.29 -2.61 -7.71
N ASN A 197 -25.21 -3.57 -7.82
CA ASN A 197 -24.92 -4.99 -7.55
C ASN A 197 -24.13 -5.72 -8.66
N LEU A 198 -23.49 -5.01 -9.58
CA LEU A 198 -22.85 -5.61 -10.77
C LEU A 198 -21.33 -5.54 -10.70
N PHE A 199 -20.79 -4.32 -10.66
CA PHE A 199 -19.37 -4.03 -10.61
C PHE A 199 -19.13 -2.56 -10.28
N THR A 200 -17.92 -2.27 -9.83
CA THR A 200 -17.44 -0.92 -9.54
C THR A 200 -16.23 -0.63 -10.41
N VAL A 201 -16.16 0.56 -11.01
CA VAL A 201 -14.99 0.99 -11.79
C VAL A 201 -14.26 2.11 -11.09
N ARG A 202 -12.93 2.06 -11.15
CA ARG A 202 -12.04 3.03 -10.53
C ARG A 202 -11.05 3.57 -11.56
N ALA A 203 -10.79 4.86 -11.50
CA ALA A 203 -9.71 5.49 -12.25
C ALA A 203 -9.04 6.53 -11.37
N GLY A 204 -7.73 6.69 -11.51
CA GLY A 204 -7.00 7.63 -10.66
C GLY A 204 -5.60 7.92 -11.15
N PHE A 205 -4.90 8.75 -10.42
CA PHE A 205 -3.50 9.07 -10.60
C PHE A 205 -2.72 8.70 -9.34
N TYR A 206 -1.66 7.92 -9.51
CA TYR A 206 -0.73 7.49 -8.47
C TYR A 206 0.68 7.81 -8.94
N GLN A 207 1.42 8.62 -8.16
CA GLN A 207 2.79 9.05 -8.52
C GLN A 207 2.91 9.67 -9.92
N GLY A 208 1.89 10.39 -10.37
CA GLY A 208 1.84 10.98 -11.72
C GLY A 208 1.37 10.03 -12.83
N TYR A 209 1.12 8.75 -12.53
CA TYR A 209 0.69 7.76 -13.50
C TYR A 209 -0.79 7.40 -13.40
N LEU A 210 -1.43 7.17 -14.54
CA LEU A 210 -2.82 6.70 -14.61
C LEU A 210 -2.94 5.29 -14.01
N THR A 211 -4.01 5.08 -13.24
CA THR A 211 -4.42 3.83 -12.62
C THR A 211 -5.85 3.50 -13.03
N LEU A 212 -6.17 2.22 -13.17
CA LEU A 212 -7.49 1.73 -13.55
C LEU A 212 -7.82 0.48 -12.74
N GLY A 213 -9.05 0.40 -12.23
CA GLY A 213 -9.54 -0.72 -11.44
C GLY A 213 -10.95 -1.15 -11.83
N LEU A 214 -11.22 -2.44 -11.68
CA LEU A 214 -12.53 -3.07 -11.81
C LEU A 214 -12.74 -4.01 -10.62
N GLU A 215 -13.85 -3.83 -9.92
CA GLU A 215 -14.29 -4.69 -8.83
C GLU A 215 -15.58 -5.39 -9.23
N ILE A 216 -15.66 -6.70 -8.99
CA ILE A 216 -16.82 -7.52 -9.28
C ILE A 216 -17.25 -8.22 -8.01
N ASP A 217 -18.44 -7.86 -7.53
CA ASP A 217 -19.03 -8.42 -6.32
C ASP A 217 -19.97 -9.58 -6.63
N ALA A 218 -19.66 -10.74 -6.07
CA ALA A 218 -20.55 -11.88 -6.02
C ALA A 218 -20.96 -12.14 -4.57
N LYS A 219 -22.05 -12.90 -4.38
CA LYS A 219 -22.65 -13.14 -3.06
C LYS A 219 -21.69 -13.70 -2.00
N TYR A 220 -20.59 -14.39 -2.34
CA TYR A 220 -19.59 -14.92 -1.39
C TYR A 220 -18.13 -14.58 -1.72
N VAL A 221 -17.90 -13.86 -2.81
CA VAL A 221 -16.57 -13.61 -3.38
C VAL A 221 -16.55 -12.21 -3.97
N GLN A 222 -15.49 -11.46 -3.73
CA GLN A 222 -15.19 -10.23 -4.46
C GLN A 222 -13.88 -10.43 -5.23
N LEU A 223 -13.89 -10.05 -6.51
CA LEU A 223 -12.73 -10.05 -7.39
C LEU A 223 -12.35 -8.61 -7.73
N ASP A 224 -11.10 -8.24 -7.46
CA ASP A 224 -10.53 -6.94 -7.78
C ASP A 224 -9.46 -7.11 -8.86
N LEU A 225 -9.57 -6.35 -9.95
CA LEU A 225 -8.57 -6.25 -11.01
C LEU A 225 -8.05 -4.81 -11.06
N LEU A 226 -6.75 -4.62 -10.87
CA LEU A 226 -6.13 -3.30 -10.81
C LEU A 226 -4.90 -3.25 -11.71
N THR A 227 -4.71 -2.14 -12.41
CA THR A 227 -3.45 -1.80 -13.04
C THR A 227 -3.03 -0.39 -12.66
N TYR A 228 -1.75 -0.25 -12.33
CA TYR A 228 -1.13 1.01 -11.93
C TYR A 228 0.33 1.01 -12.34
N ALA A 229 0.99 2.16 -12.35
CA ALA A 229 2.43 2.22 -12.54
C ALA A 229 3.11 2.87 -11.34
N GLU A 230 4.28 2.34 -10.97
CA GLU A 230 5.19 2.95 -10.00
C GLU A 230 6.30 3.68 -10.74
N GLU A 231 6.71 4.83 -10.20
CA GLU A 231 7.93 5.51 -10.63
C GLU A 231 9.12 4.77 -10.02
N VAL A 232 9.94 4.14 -10.86
CA VAL A 232 11.18 3.48 -10.42
C VAL A 232 12.40 4.41 -10.59
N GLY A 233 12.21 5.58 -11.20
CA GLY A 233 13.19 6.64 -11.30
C GLY A 233 13.24 7.58 -10.10
N THR A 234 14.26 8.44 -10.10
CA THR A 234 14.48 9.46 -9.05
C THR A 234 13.43 10.59 -9.13
N TYR A 235 12.84 10.84 -10.30
CA TYR A 235 11.84 11.89 -10.53
C TYR A 235 10.56 11.33 -11.14
N ALA A 236 9.40 11.92 -10.86
CA ALA A 236 8.14 11.51 -11.48
C ALA A 236 8.16 11.68 -13.02
N GLY A 237 7.74 10.64 -13.74
CA GLY A 237 7.72 10.56 -15.20
C GLY A 237 9.02 10.04 -15.83
N GLN A 238 9.98 9.52 -15.07
CA GLN A 238 11.30 9.13 -15.58
C GLN A 238 11.33 7.70 -16.11
N MET A 239 10.84 6.72 -15.32
CA MET A 239 10.80 5.32 -15.68
C MET A 239 9.61 4.63 -15.02
N ASP A 240 8.62 4.24 -15.82
CA ASP A 240 7.40 3.61 -15.33
C ASP A 240 7.51 2.08 -15.28
N ASP A 241 7.07 1.49 -14.17
CA ASP A 241 6.84 0.06 -14.04
C ASP A 241 5.34 -0.23 -13.94
N ARG A 242 4.75 -0.75 -15.01
CA ARG A 242 3.31 -1.07 -15.09
C ARG A 242 3.03 -2.41 -14.43
N ARG A 243 2.24 -2.37 -13.36
CA ARG A 243 1.83 -3.54 -12.57
C ARG A 243 0.39 -3.93 -12.83
N TYR A 244 0.14 -5.22 -12.63
CA TYR A 244 -1.18 -5.84 -12.70
C TYR A 244 -1.42 -6.61 -11.40
N VAL A 245 -2.53 -6.32 -10.75
CA VAL A 245 -2.90 -6.91 -9.47
C VAL A 245 -4.26 -7.58 -9.60
N ILE A 246 -4.35 -8.78 -9.03
CA ILE A 246 -5.58 -9.55 -8.88
C ILE A 246 -5.80 -9.75 -7.38
N GLY A 247 -6.91 -9.22 -6.87
CA GLY A 247 -7.34 -9.40 -5.49
C GLY A 247 -8.55 -10.33 -5.41
N LEU A 248 -8.55 -11.22 -4.42
CA LEU A 248 -9.67 -12.11 -4.10
C LEU A 248 -10.01 -12.00 -2.63
N LYS A 249 -11.28 -11.71 -2.33
CA LYS A 249 -11.80 -11.63 -0.95
C LYS A 249 -12.95 -12.61 -0.76
N PHE A 250 -13.04 -13.18 0.43
CA PHE A 250 -14.06 -14.16 0.81
C PHE A 250 -14.68 -13.80 2.18
N GLY A 251 -15.99 -13.97 2.35
CA GLY A 251 -16.62 -14.12 3.68
C GLY A 251 -17.08 -12.86 4.42
N PHE A 252 -17.82 -11.97 3.76
CA PHE A 252 -18.53 -10.83 4.40
C PHE A 252 -19.54 -11.24 5.48
#